data_AF-A0A409Y682-F1
#
_entry.id   AF-A0A409Y682-F1
#
_cell.length_a   1.000
_cell.length_b   1.000
_cell.length_c   1.000
_cell.angle_alpha   90.00
_cell.angle_beta   90.00
_cell.angle_gamma   90.00
#
_symmetry.space_group_name_H-M   'P 1'
#
loop_
_entity.id
_entity.type
_entity.pdbx_description
1 polymer ?
#
loop_
_entity_poly.entity_id
_entity_poly.type
_entity_poly.pdbx_seq_one_letter_code
_entity_poly.pdbx_strand_id
1 'polypeptide(L)'
;MTVQFGHNRLAFYIAVFLLSGTVLGIVANFASIFLPDIHHDFIIFGLITTSVTIFAFLCSLQWATPWTESILLFILGILWLTMGAWSTDVIGPLQCDSIPRSQQIPSKAGTTGMRSYCYQMKVVQAFSWTIFCLFVIAFYILLQLVNQAKRFGRYNIWSEPIRELPWFDESPGYYGQGVQGPGMPMAMPAYPPTPSPGYYPGAHGGVPGSQIIIQPGVNGAPPTVTQVPMSA
;
A
#
# COMPACT_ATOMS: atom_id res chain seq x y z
N MET A 1 4.99 10.71 3.69
CA MET A 1 3.66 10.07 3.55
C MET A 1 2.65 11.12 3.20
N THR A 2 2.01 11.00 2.05
CA THR A 2 0.79 11.76 1.78
C THR A 2 -0.35 11.17 2.59
N VAL A 3 -1.18 12.03 3.19
CA VAL A 3 -2.22 11.62 4.15
C VAL A 3 -3.21 10.64 3.50
N GLN A 4 -3.47 10.82 2.21
CA GLN A 4 -4.38 9.98 1.43
C GLN A 4 -3.81 8.56 1.18
N PHE A 5 -2.54 8.46 0.77
CA PHE A 5 -1.91 7.16 0.55
C PHE A 5 -1.86 6.33 1.84
N GLY A 6 -1.50 6.97 2.96
CA GLY A 6 -1.47 6.32 4.27
C GLY A 6 -2.85 5.79 4.68
N HIS A 7 -3.91 6.58 4.49
CA HIS A 7 -5.27 6.17 4.83
C HIS A 7 -5.77 5.02 3.94
N ASN A 8 -5.56 5.09 2.63
CA ASN A 8 -5.99 4.05 1.69
C ASN A 8 -5.24 2.74 1.91
N ARG A 9 -3.93 2.81 2.16
CA ARG A 9 -3.10 1.63 2.50
C ARG A 9 -3.54 1.00 3.82
N LEU A 10 -3.84 1.80 4.84
CA LEU A 10 -4.36 1.31 6.11
C LEU A 10 -5.73 0.64 5.94
N ALA A 11 -6.65 1.25 5.19
CA ALA A 11 -7.97 0.69 4.92
C ALA A 11 -7.88 -0.66 4.20
N PHE A 12 -6.99 -0.77 3.21
CA PHE A 12 -6.69 -2.03 2.53
C PHE A 12 -6.18 -3.11 3.50
N TYR A 13 -5.23 -2.77 4.37
CA TYR A 13 -4.71 -3.72 5.36
C TYR A 13 -5.75 -4.16 6.38
N ILE A 14 -6.60 -3.26 6.85
CA ILE A 14 -7.71 -3.60 7.76
C ILE A 14 -8.70 -4.54 7.06
N ALA A 15 -9.08 -4.24 5.81
CA ALA A 15 -9.98 -5.09 5.05
C ALA A 15 -9.41 -6.50 4.88
N VAL A 16 -8.16 -6.62 4.42
CA VAL A 16 -7.49 -7.92 4.25
C VAL A 16 -7.35 -8.67 5.56
N PHE A 17 -7.03 -7.97 6.66
CA PHE A 17 -6.91 -8.57 7.99
C PHE A 17 -8.24 -9.17 8.46
N LEU A 18 -9.34 -8.43 8.32
CA LEU A 18 -10.67 -8.93 8.69
C LEU A 18 -11.09 -10.13 7.84
N LEU A 19 -10.91 -10.06 6.53
CA LEU A 19 -11.27 -11.15 5.61
C LEU A 19 -10.38 -12.39 5.83
N SER A 20 -9.09 -12.21 6.11
CA SER A 20 -8.19 -13.32 6.43
C SER A 20 -8.53 -13.93 7.79
N GLY A 21 -8.92 -13.10 8.76
CA GLY A 21 -9.34 -13.54 10.09
C GLY A 21 -10.63 -14.37 10.07
N THR A 22 -11.60 -14.01 9.23
CA THR A 22 -12.82 -14.83 9.07
C THR A 22 -12.49 -16.21 8.49
N VAL A 23 -11.65 -16.27 7.45
CA VAL A 23 -11.21 -17.56 6.88
C VAL A 23 -10.41 -18.37 7.88
N LEU A 24 -9.49 -17.74 8.64
CA LEU A 24 -8.74 -18.42 9.70
C LEU A 24 -9.68 -19.01 10.76
N GLY A 25 -10.70 -18.27 11.18
CA GLY A 25 -11.69 -18.76 12.15
C GLY A 25 -12.47 -19.97 11.65
N ILE A 26 -12.89 -19.97 10.38
CA ILE A 26 -13.59 -21.10 9.77
C ILE A 26 -12.66 -22.31 9.64
N VAL A 27 -11.44 -22.12 9.13
CA VAL A 27 -10.47 -23.22 8.96
C VAL A 27 -10.01 -23.78 10.32
N ALA A 28 -9.87 -22.96 11.35
CA ALA A 28 -9.59 -23.42 12.71
C ALA A 28 -10.77 -24.22 13.30
N ASN A 29 -12.01 -23.85 12.98
CA ASN A 29 -13.18 -24.65 13.34
C ASN A 29 -13.16 -26.01 12.61
N PHE A 30 -12.82 -26.05 11.33
CA PHE A 30 -12.61 -27.31 10.63
C PHE A 30 -11.48 -28.14 11.23
N ALA A 31 -10.41 -27.49 11.67
CA ALA A 31 -9.29 -28.16 12.30
C ALA A 31 -9.69 -28.89 13.60
N SER A 32 -10.56 -28.28 14.42
CA SER A 32 -11.01 -28.91 15.66
C SER A 32 -11.96 -30.10 15.42
N ILE A 33 -12.67 -30.11 14.29
CA ILE A 33 -13.69 -31.12 13.95
C ILE A 33 -13.11 -32.27 13.12
N PHE A 34 -12.23 -31.99 12.16
CA PHE A 34 -11.85 -32.93 11.10
C PHE A 34 -10.40 -33.43 11.16
N LEU A 35 -9.48 -32.76 11.89
CA LEU A 35 -8.14 -33.33 12.05
C LEU A 35 -8.16 -34.52 13.04
N PRO A 36 -7.45 -35.63 12.72
CA PRO A 36 -6.50 -35.79 11.61
C PRO A 36 -7.05 -36.43 10.32
N ASP A 37 -8.29 -36.93 10.31
CA ASP A 37 -8.70 -37.96 9.35
C ASP A 37 -9.29 -37.44 8.02
N ILE A 38 -9.89 -36.24 7.99
CA ILE A 38 -10.70 -35.78 6.84
C ILE A 38 -10.20 -34.43 6.31
N HIS A 39 -9.92 -34.35 5.00
CA HIS A 39 -9.45 -33.14 4.30
C HIS A 39 -8.26 -32.44 4.99
N HIS A 40 -7.38 -33.23 5.62
CA HIS A 40 -6.25 -32.78 6.40
C HIS A 40 -5.38 -31.76 5.66
N ASP A 41 -5.02 -32.05 4.42
CA ASP A 41 -4.09 -31.22 3.63
C ASP A 41 -4.67 -29.84 3.32
N PHE A 42 -5.97 -29.79 3.00
CA PHE A 42 -6.68 -28.54 2.76
C PHE A 42 -6.73 -27.66 4.02
N ILE A 43 -7.03 -28.27 5.17
CA ILE A 43 -7.13 -27.54 6.44
C ILE A 43 -5.76 -26.99 6.85
N ILE A 44 -4.70 -27.80 6.75
CA ILE A 44 -3.34 -27.34 7.03
C ILE A 44 -2.93 -26.21 6.10
N PHE A 45 -3.16 -26.36 4.80
CA PHE A 45 -2.84 -25.33 3.82
C PHE A 45 -3.60 -24.02 4.11
N GLY A 46 -4.88 -24.10 4.48
CA GLY A 46 -5.68 -22.95 4.88
C GLY A 46 -5.16 -22.24 6.13
N LEU A 47 -4.77 -22.98 7.16
CA LEU A 47 -4.19 -22.42 8.39
C LEU A 47 -2.86 -21.70 8.11
N ILE A 48 -1.98 -22.31 7.32
CA ILE A 48 -0.69 -21.73 6.95
C ILE A 48 -0.90 -20.46 6.12
N THR A 49 -1.73 -20.53 5.09
CA THR A 49 -1.98 -19.41 4.17
C THR A 49 -2.52 -18.19 4.91
N THR A 50 -3.54 -18.39 5.76
CA THR A 50 -4.13 -17.30 6.55
C THR A 50 -3.16 -16.73 7.59
N SER A 51 -2.41 -17.59 8.29
CA SER A 51 -1.43 -17.17 9.30
C SER A 51 -0.26 -16.39 8.69
N VAL A 52 0.29 -16.89 7.58
CA VAL A 52 1.37 -16.21 6.84
C VAL A 52 0.87 -14.87 6.30
N THR A 53 -0.36 -14.80 5.78
CA THR A 53 -0.93 -13.53 5.30
C THR A 53 -0.98 -12.49 6.42
N ILE A 54 -1.53 -12.86 7.59
CA ILE A 54 -1.62 -11.94 8.73
C ILE A 54 -0.23 -11.49 9.19
N PHE A 55 0.69 -12.45 9.40
CA PHE A 55 2.04 -12.14 9.85
C PHE A 55 2.79 -11.24 8.86
N ALA A 56 2.71 -11.54 7.57
CA ALA A 56 3.42 -10.81 6.53
C ALA A 56 2.89 -9.36 6.40
N PHE A 57 1.60 -9.13 6.58
CA PHE A 57 1.01 -7.78 6.61
C PHE A 57 1.43 -7.00 7.86
N LEU A 58 1.52 -7.63 9.03
CA LEU A 58 2.06 -7.00 10.24
C LEU A 58 3.52 -6.58 10.07
N CYS A 59 4.33 -7.40 9.41
CA CYS A 59 5.72 -7.05 9.06
C CYS A 59 5.79 -5.90 8.04
N SER A 60 4.94 -5.92 7.00
CA SER A 60 4.88 -4.84 5.99
C SER A 60 4.44 -3.48 6.54
N LEU A 61 3.72 -3.44 7.66
CA LEU A 61 3.40 -2.16 8.32
C LEU A 61 4.65 -1.43 8.80
N GLN A 62 5.68 -2.15 9.20
CA GLN A 62 6.89 -1.59 9.81
C GLN A 62 8.01 -1.32 8.79
N TRP A 63 8.22 -2.21 7.79
CA TRP A 63 9.41 -2.19 6.92
C TRP A 63 9.11 -2.20 5.41
N ALA A 64 7.93 -1.74 4.98
CA ALA A 64 7.57 -1.84 3.58
C ALA A 64 8.38 -0.93 2.64
N THR A 65 8.94 -1.57 1.62
CA THR A 65 9.44 -0.95 0.40
C THR A 65 8.59 -1.43 -0.78
N PRO A 66 8.48 -0.67 -1.88
CA PRO A 66 7.72 -1.10 -3.06
C PRO A 66 8.16 -2.46 -3.60
N TRP A 67 9.45 -2.75 -3.54
CA TRP A 67 10.00 -4.03 -3.97
C TRP A 67 9.51 -5.20 -3.12
N THR A 68 9.65 -5.08 -1.79
CA THR A 68 9.20 -6.14 -0.86
C THR A 68 7.69 -6.32 -0.91
N GLU A 69 6.92 -5.22 -0.95
CA GLU A 69 5.46 -5.26 -0.98
C GLU A 69 4.93 -5.86 -2.30
N SER A 70 5.60 -5.62 -3.43
CA SER A 70 5.25 -6.25 -4.72
C SER A 70 5.41 -7.77 -4.70
N ILE A 71 6.55 -8.25 -4.21
CA ILE A 71 6.85 -9.68 -4.11
C ILE A 71 5.86 -10.35 -3.15
N LEU A 72 5.59 -9.70 -2.02
CA LEU A 72 4.65 -10.16 -1.00
C LEU A 72 3.23 -10.28 -1.55
N LEU A 73 2.70 -9.24 -2.19
CA LEU A 73 1.37 -9.27 -2.81
C LEU A 73 1.25 -10.35 -3.89
N PHE A 74 2.32 -10.57 -4.66
CA PHE A 74 2.34 -11.61 -5.70
C PHE A 74 2.30 -13.03 -5.10
N ILE A 75 3.17 -13.33 -4.14
CA ILE A 75 3.23 -14.66 -3.49
C ILE A 75 1.93 -14.94 -2.73
N LEU A 76 1.45 -13.98 -1.93
CA LEU A 76 0.19 -14.12 -1.22
C LEU A 76 -0.98 -14.24 -2.19
N GLY A 77 -0.98 -13.48 -3.29
CA GLY A 77 -1.95 -13.64 -4.38
C GLY A 77 -2.04 -15.07 -4.88
N ILE A 78 -0.91 -15.72 -5.18
CA ILE A 78 -0.88 -17.12 -5.62
C ILE A 78 -1.46 -18.04 -4.54
N LEU A 79 -1.07 -17.88 -3.28
CA LEU A 79 -1.58 -18.73 -2.19
C LEU A 79 -3.11 -18.63 -2.05
N TRP A 80 -3.67 -17.42 -2.13
CA TRP A 80 -5.11 -17.20 -2.05
C TRP A 80 -5.86 -17.68 -3.29
N LEU A 81 -5.25 -17.57 -4.48
CA LEU A 81 -5.77 -18.17 -5.71
C LEU A 81 -5.83 -19.69 -5.60
N THR A 82 -4.74 -20.32 -5.13
CA THR A 82 -4.70 -21.77 -4.88
C THR A 82 -5.77 -22.18 -3.87
N MET A 83 -5.98 -21.41 -2.81
CA MET A 83 -7.04 -21.68 -1.82
C MET A 83 -8.45 -21.59 -2.43
N GLY A 84 -8.70 -20.59 -3.28
CA GLY A 84 -9.97 -20.44 -4.01
C GLY A 84 -10.20 -21.56 -5.03
N ALA A 85 -9.16 -22.00 -5.74
CA ALA A 85 -9.24 -23.10 -6.69
C ALA A 85 -9.46 -24.45 -5.98
N TRP A 86 -8.69 -24.73 -4.92
CA TRP A 86 -8.77 -26.00 -4.19
C TRP A 86 -10.10 -26.13 -3.43
N SER A 87 -10.60 -25.05 -2.83
CA SER A 87 -11.94 -25.08 -2.22
C SER A 87 -13.06 -25.37 -3.24
N THR A 88 -12.87 -24.99 -4.51
CA THR A 88 -13.80 -25.34 -5.58
C THR A 88 -13.75 -26.84 -5.89
N ASP A 89 -12.56 -27.43 -5.91
CA ASP A 89 -12.35 -28.86 -6.16
C ASP A 89 -12.92 -29.74 -5.02
N VAL A 90 -12.71 -29.35 -3.77
CA VAL A 90 -13.21 -30.08 -2.59
C VAL A 90 -14.74 -30.14 -2.54
N ILE A 91 -15.43 -29.05 -2.88
CA ILE A 91 -16.90 -29.00 -2.83
C ILE A 91 -17.53 -29.53 -4.13
N GLY A 92 -16.87 -29.29 -5.27
CA GLY A 92 -17.44 -29.51 -6.59
C GLY A 92 -18.61 -28.56 -6.93
N PRO A 93 -19.38 -28.87 -7.99
CA PRO A 93 -20.49 -28.05 -8.47
C PRO A 93 -21.79 -28.21 -7.65
N LEU A 94 -21.71 -28.77 -6.44
CA LEU A 94 -22.86 -29.04 -5.60
C LEU A 94 -23.48 -27.75 -5.04
N GLN A 95 -24.81 -27.70 -5.02
CA GLN A 95 -25.59 -26.65 -4.36
C GLN A 95 -25.84 -27.04 -2.90
N CYS A 96 -25.42 -26.22 -1.95
CA CYS A 96 -25.58 -26.56 -0.52
C CYS A 96 -27.05 -26.65 -0.08
N ASP A 97 -27.98 -26.04 -0.82
CA ASP A 97 -29.41 -26.08 -0.54
C ASP A 97 -30.08 -27.42 -0.89
N SER A 98 -29.52 -28.15 -1.87
CA SER A 98 -30.08 -29.44 -2.29
C SER A 98 -29.69 -30.60 -1.35
N ILE A 99 -28.77 -30.36 -0.40
CA ILE A 99 -28.34 -31.36 0.57
C ILE A 99 -29.40 -31.51 1.68
N PRO A 100 -29.94 -32.71 1.89
CA PRO A 100 -30.87 -32.98 2.99
C PRO A 100 -30.24 -32.67 4.36
N ARG A 101 -31.02 -32.12 5.29
CA ARG A 101 -30.53 -31.83 6.67
C ARG A 101 -30.14 -33.09 7.45
N SER A 102 -30.66 -34.26 7.06
CA SER A 102 -30.33 -35.55 7.65
C SER A 102 -28.96 -36.08 7.22
N GLN A 103 -28.34 -35.51 6.18
CA GLN A 103 -27.05 -35.97 5.69
C GLN A 103 -25.92 -35.46 6.59
N GLN A 104 -25.17 -36.41 7.13
CA GLN A 104 -24.12 -36.19 8.10
C GLN A 104 -22.79 -36.70 7.55
N ILE A 105 -21.69 -36.03 7.89
CA ILE A 105 -20.33 -36.48 7.60
C ILE A 105 -19.62 -36.86 8.91
N PRO A 106 -18.73 -37.85 8.87
CA PRO A 106 -17.96 -38.25 10.05
C PRO A 106 -17.10 -37.08 10.56
N SER A 107 -16.99 -36.97 11.88
CA SER A 107 -16.12 -36.02 12.57
C SER A 107 -15.40 -36.70 13.73
N LYS A 108 -14.36 -36.06 14.26
CA LYS A 108 -13.58 -36.59 15.39
C LYS A 108 -14.44 -36.90 16.63
N ALA A 109 -15.52 -36.13 16.84
CA ALA A 109 -16.40 -36.25 18.01
C ALA A 109 -17.78 -36.85 17.68
N GLY A 110 -17.95 -37.47 16.51
CA GLY A 110 -19.21 -38.09 16.08
C GLY A 110 -19.53 -37.74 14.62
N THR A 111 -20.63 -37.02 14.41
CA THR A 111 -21.05 -36.59 13.08
C THR A 111 -21.36 -35.10 13.05
N THR A 112 -21.11 -34.46 11.92
CA THR A 112 -21.53 -33.07 11.67
C THR A 112 -22.37 -32.96 10.41
N GLY A 113 -23.22 -31.93 10.34
CA GLY A 113 -24.13 -31.75 9.21
C GLY A 113 -23.37 -31.39 7.93
N MET A 114 -23.52 -32.21 6.89
CA MET A 114 -22.85 -32.00 5.59
C MET A 114 -23.25 -30.65 4.97
N ARG A 115 -24.49 -30.23 5.17
CA ARG A 115 -25.01 -28.94 4.69
C ARG A 115 -24.27 -27.75 5.32
N SER A 116 -24.02 -27.78 6.63
CA SER A 116 -23.29 -26.71 7.32
C SER A 116 -21.85 -26.61 6.83
N TYR A 117 -21.20 -27.77 6.65
CA TYR A 117 -19.87 -27.85 6.08
C TYR A 117 -19.81 -27.23 4.66
N CYS A 118 -20.78 -27.58 3.81
CA CYS A 118 -20.89 -27.03 2.45
C CYS A 118 -20.99 -25.49 2.46
N TYR A 119 -21.85 -24.91 3.29
CA TYR A 119 -21.97 -23.44 3.37
C TYR A 119 -20.68 -22.78 3.84
N GLN A 120 -20.07 -23.29 4.92
CA GLN A 120 -18.82 -22.74 5.43
C GLN A 120 -17.70 -22.83 4.40
N MET A 121 -17.64 -23.92 3.63
CA MET A 121 -16.68 -24.05 2.54
C MET A 121 -16.94 -23.11 1.36
N LYS A 122 -18.20 -22.87 0.98
CA LYS A 122 -18.54 -21.84 -0.02
C LYS A 122 -18.16 -20.43 0.44
N VAL A 123 -18.28 -20.16 1.74
CA VAL A 123 -17.84 -18.90 2.34
C VAL A 123 -16.32 -18.75 2.24
N VAL A 124 -15.55 -19.79 2.57
CA VAL A 124 -14.09 -19.80 2.38
C VAL A 124 -13.74 -19.55 0.91
N GLN A 125 -14.39 -20.24 -0.03
CA GLN A 125 -14.19 -20.05 -1.47
C GLN A 125 -14.41 -18.58 -1.89
N ALA A 126 -15.54 -17.98 -1.50
CA ALA A 126 -15.88 -16.60 -1.86
C ALA A 126 -14.90 -15.57 -1.28
N PHE A 127 -14.51 -15.74 -0.02
CA PHE A 127 -13.54 -14.85 0.62
C PHE A 127 -12.14 -15.02 0.03
N SER A 128 -11.72 -16.24 -0.32
CA SER A 128 -10.42 -16.47 -0.98
C SER A 128 -10.32 -15.77 -2.33
N TRP A 129 -11.36 -15.87 -3.17
CA TRP A 129 -11.41 -15.14 -4.43
C TRP A 129 -11.43 -13.62 -4.24
N THR A 130 -12.16 -13.14 -3.24
CA THR A 130 -12.22 -11.71 -2.92
C THR A 130 -10.85 -11.17 -2.51
N ILE A 131 -10.15 -11.86 -1.61
CA ILE A 131 -8.81 -11.49 -1.16
C ILE A 131 -7.81 -11.53 -2.32
N PHE A 132 -7.88 -12.57 -3.17
CA PHE A 132 -7.08 -12.65 -4.38
C PHE A 132 -7.29 -11.42 -5.29
N CYS A 133 -8.55 -11.07 -5.60
CA CYS A 133 -8.86 -9.89 -6.41
C CYS A 133 -8.33 -8.60 -5.78
N LEU A 134 -8.47 -8.45 -4.45
CA LEU A 134 -7.91 -7.30 -3.73
C LEU A 134 -6.38 -7.23 -3.87
N PHE A 135 -5.68 -8.35 -3.81
CA PHE A 135 -4.23 -8.40 -4.01
C PHE A 135 -3.82 -8.06 -5.44
N VAL A 136 -4.55 -8.54 -6.45
CA VAL A 136 -4.29 -8.16 -7.85
C VAL A 136 -4.49 -6.67 -8.06
N ILE A 137 -5.58 -6.09 -7.53
CA ILE A 137 -5.86 -4.66 -7.64
C ILE A 137 -4.77 -3.84 -6.91
N ALA A 138 -4.39 -4.23 -5.69
CA ALA A 138 -3.35 -3.55 -4.94
C ALA A 138 -1.99 -3.63 -5.64
N PHE A 139 -1.63 -4.79 -6.18
CA PHE A 139 -0.42 -4.99 -6.96
C PHE A 139 -0.40 -4.11 -8.21
N TYR A 140 -1.52 -4.05 -8.94
CA TYR A 140 -1.66 -3.19 -10.11
C TYR A 140 -1.52 -1.70 -9.77
N ILE A 141 -2.17 -1.22 -8.71
CA ILE A 141 -2.06 0.16 -8.24
C ILE A 141 -0.61 0.48 -7.86
N LEU A 142 0.07 -0.41 -7.13
CA LEU A 142 1.47 -0.22 -6.74
C LEU A 142 2.36 -0.04 -7.98
N LEU A 143 2.20 -0.88 -9.00
CA LEU A 143 2.96 -0.76 -10.25
C LEU A 143 2.70 0.57 -10.97
N GLN A 144 1.45 1.05 -10.98
CA GLN A 144 1.11 2.35 -11.57
C GLN A 144 1.80 3.50 -10.84
N LEU A 145 1.75 3.51 -9.51
CA LEU A 145 2.38 4.56 -8.68
C LEU A 145 3.91 4.55 -8.84
N VAL A 146 4.53 3.37 -8.90
CA VAL A 146 5.97 3.24 -9.15
C VAL A 146 6.35 3.76 -10.55
N ASN A 147 5.56 3.42 -11.58
CA ASN A 147 5.80 3.90 -12.94
C ASN A 147 5.63 5.42 -13.05
N GLN A 148 4.64 5.99 -12.37
CA GLN A 148 4.46 7.42 -12.27
C GLN A 148 5.67 8.09 -11.60
N ALA A 149 6.14 7.58 -10.45
CA ALA A 149 7.30 8.12 -9.76
C ALA A 149 8.59 8.07 -10.61
N LYS A 150 8.77 7.01 -11.42
CA LYS A 150 9.88 6.92 -12.38
C LYS A 150 9.80 7.98 -13.47
N ARG A 151 8.60 8.29 -13.99
CA ARG A 151 8.41 9.34 -15.00
C ARG A 151 8.81 10.73 -14.46
N PHE A 152 8.68 10.95 -13.16
CA PHE A 152 9.15 12.16 -12.48
C PHE A 152 10.66 12.13 -12.12
N GLY A 153 11.43 11.17 -12.62
CA GLY A 153 12.89 11.14 -12.46
C GLY A 153 13.40 10.42 -11.20
N ARG A 154 12.55 9.77 -10.39
CA ARG A 154 12.98 8.98 -9.23
C ARG A 154 13.35 7.55 -9.65
N TYR A 155 14.55 7.38 -10.19
CA TYR A 155 15.02 6.09 -10.72
C TYR A 155 15.18 5.00 -9.64
N ASN A 156 15.47 5.38 -8.39
CA ASN A 156 15.70 4.45 -7.27
C ASN A 156 14.46 4.20 -6.37
N ILE A 157 13.25 4.50 -6.86
CA ILE A 157 12.02 4.42 -6.05
C ILE A 157 11.75 3.04 -5.42
N TRP A 158 12.29 1.97 -5.99
CA TRP A 158 12.07 0.59 -5.52
C TRP A 158 12.70 0.29 -4.15
N SER A 159 13.79 0.99 -3.81
CA SER A 159 14.49 0.82 -2.53
C SER A 159 14.10 1.87 -1.49
N GLU A 160 13.35 2.89 -1.91
CA GLU A 160 12.88 3.95 -1.03
C GLU A 160 11.68 3.47 -0.18
N PRO A 161 11.49 4.04 1.03
CA PRO A 161 10.33 3.70 1.85
C PRO A 161 9.03 3.95 1.10
N ILE A 162 8.07 3.02 1.18
CA ILE A 162 6.81 3.13 0.44
C ILE A 162 6.01 4.40 0.78
N ARG A 163 6.30 4.96 1.97
CA ARG A 163 5.80 6.23 2.51
C ARG A 163 6.06 7.44 1.61
N GLU A 164 7.06 7.35 0.74
CA GLU A 164 7.52 8.43 -0.13
C GLU A 164 6.91 8.37 -1.54
N LEU A 165 6.07 7.37 -1.83
CA LEU A 165 5.35 7.33 -3.09
C LEU A 165 4.22 8.35 -3.10
N PRO A 166 4.13 9.18 -4.17
CA PRO A 166 2.98 10.05 -4.36
C PRO A 166 1.73 9.20 -4.66
N TRP A 167 0.56 9.61 -4.16
CA TRP A 167 -0.70 9.12 -4.67
C TRP A 167 -0.98 9.76 -6.05
N PHE A 168 -2.04 9.31 -6.72
CA PHE A 168 -2.47 9.92 -7.98
C PHE A 168 -2.65 11.44 -7.82
N ASP A 169 -2.21 12.20 -8.82
CA ASP A 169 -2.22 13.67 -8.86
C ASP A 169 -1.45 14.41 -7.75
N GLU A 170 -0.68 13.71 -6.91
CA GLU A 170 0.23 14.34 -5.95
C GLU A 170 1.65 14.49 -6.56
N SER A 171 2.24 15.69 -6.47
CA SER A 171 3.60 15.92 -6.97
C SER A 171 4.62 15.20 -6.07
N PRO A 172 5.52 14.36 -6.63
CA PRO A 172 6.58 13.72 -5.84
C PRO A 172 7.51 14.76 -5.22
N GLY A 173 7.69 14.69 -3.90
CA GLY A 173 8.57 15.57 -3.13
C GLY A 173 7.87 16.55 -2.18
N TYR A 174 6.54 16.62 -2.17
CA TYR A 174 5.84 17.66 -1.39
C TYR A 174 5.69 17.37 0.11
N TYR A 175 5.86 16.12 0.58
CA TYR A 175 5.67 15.77 2.00
C TYR A 175 6.58 14.63 2.48
N GLY A 176 7.73 14.97 3.07
CA GLY A 176 8.52 14.01 3.86
C GLY A 176 10.01 14.29 3.96
N GLN A 177 10.64 14.89 2.94
CA GLN A 177 11.94 15.52 3.13
C GLN A 177 11.72 16.83 3.86
N GLY A 178 12.48 17.07 4.92
CA GLY A 178 12.38 18.28 5.73
C GLY A 178 12.22 19.50 4.84
N VAL A 179 11.03 20.08 4.87
CA VAL A 179 10.85 21.50 4.65
C VAL A 179 11.59 22.18 5.81
N GLN A 180 12.92 22.26 5.72
CA GLN A 180 13.58 23.52 6.00
C GLN A 180 13.18 24.45 4.86
N GLY A 181 11.99 25.00 5.05
CA GLY A 181 11.39 25.98 4.18
C GLY A 181 10.03 26.42 4.71
N PRO A 182 9.81 26.67 6.01
CA PRO A 182 8.99 27.81 6.31
C PRO A 182 9.80 29.03 5.88
N GLY A 183 9.20 29.92 5.08
CA GLY A 183 9.59 31.31 5.14
C GLY A 183 9.46 31.75 6.59
N MET A 184 10.53 31.62 7.38
CA MET A 184 10.79 32.31 8.63
C MET A 184 12.26 32.11 9.00
N PRO A 185 12.96 33.20 9.36
CA PRO A 185 14.41 33.26 9.50
C PRO A 185 14.84 32.57 10.80
N MET A 186 15.64 31.50 10.69
CA MET A 186 16.38 30.99 11.84
C MET A 186 17.50 31.98 12.16
N ALA A 187 17.27 32.73 13.23
CA ALA A 187 18.23 33.61 13.88
C ALA A 187 19.49 32.81 14.27
N MET A 188 20.58 33.06 13.54
CA MET A 188 21.94 32.73 13.98
C MET A 188 22.57 33.99 14.58
N PRO A 189 23.47 33.87 15.59
CA PRO A 189 23.92 35.00 16.40
C PRO A 189 24.69 35.99 15.53
N ALA A 190 24.15 37.20 15.45
CA ALA A 190 24.73 38.31 14.72
C ALA A 190 26.10 38.68 15.30
N TYR A 191 27.16 38.41 14.55
CA TYR A 191 28.37 39.22 14.58
C TYR A 191 28.03 40.58 13.97
N PRO A 192 28.43 41.72 14.57
CA PRO A 192 27.89 43.03 14.22
C PRO A 192 28.41 43.48 12.84
N PRO A 193 27.55 43.65 11.81
CA PRO A 193 27.94 44.31 10.58
C PRO A 193 27.67 45.80 10.72
N THR A 194 28.72 46.57 10.51
CA THR A 194 28.76 48.00 10.25
C THR A 194 27.60 48.52 9.37
N PRO A 195 27.02 49.70 9.67
CA PRO A 195 25.85 50.21 8.98
C PRO A 195 26.22 50.74 7.58
N SER A 196 25.67 50.11 6.54
CA SER A 196 25.62 50.69 5.19
C SER A 196 24.17 51.10 4.87
N PRO A 197 23.90 52.35 4.46
CA PRO A 197 22.54 52.87 4.38
C PRO A 197 21.87 52.59 3.03
N GLY A 198 20.68 51.99 3.10
CA GLY A 198 19.58 52.22 2.16
C GLY A 198 19.46 51.22 1.02
N TYR A 199 18.43 50.35 1.08
CA TYR A 199 17.40 50.24 0.03
C TYR A 199 16.29 49.27 0.48
N TYR A 200 15.04 49.71 0.38
CA TYR A 200 13.84 48.92 0.66
C TYR A 200 13.55 47.90 -0.47
N PRO A 201 13.07 46.68 -0.15
CA PRO A 201 12.67 45.70 -1.16
C PRO A 201 11.21 45.94 -1.57
N GLY A 202 11.02 46.57 -2.73
CA GLY A 202 9.71 46.80 -3.36
C GLY A 202 9.53 45.92 -4.59
N ALA A 203 8.42 45.20 -4.64
CA ALA A 203 7.96 44.34 -5.72
C ALA A 203 8.16 44.94 -7.13
N HIS A 204 8.93 44.24 -7.99
CA HIS A 204 9.09 44.61 -9.40
C HIS A 204 8.12 43.84 -10.28
N GLY A 205 6.98 44.48 -10.57
CA GLY A 205 6.21 44.21 -11.80
C GLY A 205 7.05 44.64 -13.00
N GLY A 206 7.27 43.72 -13.94
CA GLY A 206 8.08 43.95 -15.14
C GLY A 206 7.48 45.04 -16.02
N VAL A 207 8.30 46.03 -16.38
CA VAL A 207 7.94 47.08 -17.33
C VAL A 207 8.23 46.53 -18.74
N PRO A 208 7.28 46.58 -19.70
CA PRO A 208 7.53 46.13 -21.07
C PRO A 208 8.69 46.92 -21.70
N GLY A 209 9.72 46.24 -22.20
CA GLY A 209 10.89 46.86 -22.84
C GLY A 209 12.21 46.83 -22.06
N SER A 210 12.23 46.27 -20.85
CA SER A 210 13.49 46.04 -20.10
C SER A 210 14.07 44.65 -20.37
N GLN A 211 15.39 44.56 -20.59
CA GLN A 211 16.08 43.27 -20.65
C GLN A 211 16.43 42.82 -19.23
N ILE A 212 15.98 41.62 -18.86
CA ILE A 212 16.30 41.02 -17.56
C ILE A 212 17.55 40.16 -17.74
N ILE A 213 18.62 40.50 -17.02
CA ILE A 213 19.84 39.69 -16.95
C ILE A 213 19.82 38.96 -15.60
N ILE A 214 19.75 37.63 -15.66
CA ILE A 214 19.84 36.77 -14.47
C ILE A 214 21.24 36.17 -14.45
N GLN A 215 22.07 36.57 -13.49
CA GLN A 215 23.37 35.94 -13.26
C GLN A 215 23.21 34.79 -12.26
N PRO A 216 23.59 33.54 -12.62
CA PRO A 216 23.61 32.44 -11.66
C PRO A 216 24.57 32.76 -10.52
N GLY A 217 24.09 32.66 -9.28
CA GLY A 217 24.94 32.85 -8.10
C GLY A 217 26.01 31.77 -8.02
N VAL A 218 27.26 32.17 -7.78
CA VAL A 218 28.36 31.23 -7.56
C VAL A 218 28.22 30.63 -6.17
N ASN A 219 28.40 29.31 -6.04
CA ASN A 219 28.32 28.55 -4.78
C ASN A 219 26.94 28.57 -4.08
N GLY A 220 25.85 28.49 -4.84
CA GLY A 220 24.50 28.36 -4.28
C GLY A 220 23.92 29.66 -3.71
N ALA A 221 24.56 30.80 -3.97
CA ALA A 221 24.01 32.11 -3.67
C ALA A 221 22.75 32.37 -4.52
N PRO A 222 21.77 33.14 -4.00
CA PRO A 222 20.59 33.53 -4.78
C PRO A 222 21.00 34.29 -6.05
N PRO A 223 20.31 34.07 -7.18
CA PRO A 223 20.66 34.71 -8.44
C PRO A 223 20.44 36.23 -8.35
N THR A 224 21.40 36.99 -8.85
CA THR A 224 21.26 38.44 -8.97
C THR A 224 20.46 38.74 -10.23
N VAL A 225 19.33 39.42 -10.06
CA VAL A 225 18.46 39.87 -11.15
C VAL A 225 18.71 41.35 -11.37
N THR A 226 19.32 41.69 -12.51
CA THR A 226 19.53 43.07 -12.91
C THR A 226 18.65 43.39 -14.11
N GLN A 227 17.79 44.41 -13.98
CA GLN A 227 17.03 44.93 -15.11
C GLN A 227 17.81 46.08 -15.73
N VAL A 228 18.13 45.95 -17.03
CA VAL A 228 18.80 47.01 -17.79
C VAL A 228 17.76 47.62 -18.74
N PRO A 229 17.52 48.95 -18.69
CA PRO A 229 16.68 49.61 -19.67
C PRO A 229 17.33 49.50 -21.05
N MET A 230 16.59 49.05 -22.07
CA MET A 230 17.08 49.17 -23.44
C MET A 230 16.98 50.65 -23.85
N SER A 231 18.11 51.35 -23.85
CA SER A 231 18.21 52.67 -24.47
C SER A 231 18.03 52.51 -25.98
N ALA A 232 17.06 53.23 -26.55
CA ALA A 232 16.91 53.42 -27.99
C ALA A 232 18.08 54.20 -28.58
#